data_AF-A0A150N5K8-F1
#
_entry.id   AF-A0A150N5K8-F1
#
_cell.length_a   1.000
_cell.length_b   1.000
_cell.length_c   1.000
_cell.angle_alpha   90.00
_cell.angle_beta   90.00
_cell.angle_gamma   90.00
#
_symmetry.space_group_name_H-M   'P 1'
#
loop_
_entity.id
_entity.type
_entity.pdbx_description
1 polymer ?
#
loop_
_entity_poly.entity_id
_entity_poly.type
_entity_poly.pdbx_seq_one_letter_code
_entity_poly.pdbx_strand_id
1 'polypeptide(L)'
;MLAAHKGLNQAPVPLKMERVGPHDVHIEMTAQITDIEIDKGKIYKAWTFNGQAPGPLVVVNEGDTIHFTLKNMDTALPHSMDFHAVHAAPSKDFVDVMPGKSGTFTYPANNPGVFMYHCGTKPVLQHIANGMHGVIIVKPKNGYPTDKEVDREYVLIQNEWYKYNDMNDFQNGVPSYVVFSTKALRPGDPNTNGDTFTLKEKPLLAKVGEKIRLYVNNVGPNEVSSFHVVGTVFDDVYLDGNPSNHLQGMQTVMLPASGGAVVEFTVTRPGTYPIVTHQFNNAQKGAVAMLKVTETGEDDGSETSGH
;
A
#
# COMPACT_ATOMS: atom_id res chain seq x y z
N MET A 1 -8.37 4.86 -24.34
CA MET A 1 -7.93 3.46 -24.07
C MET A 1 -6.93 3.05 -25.13
N LEU A 2 -5.77 2.51 -24.74
CA LEU A 2 -4.77 1.97 -25.67
C LEU A 2 -5.36 0.77 -26.43
N ALA A 3 -5.18 0.74 -27.76
CA ALA A 3 -5.77 -0.31 -28.60
C ALA A 3 -5.32 -1.72 -28.18
N ALA A 4 -4.05 -1.88 -27.80
CA ALA A 4 -3.47 -3.14 -27.35
C ALA A 4 -4.02 -3.66 -26.02
N HIS A 5 -4.64 -2.80 -25.20
CA HIS A 5 -5.25 -3.18 -23.93
C HIS A 5 -6.76 -3.48 -24.04
N LYS A 6 -7.35 -3.33 -25.23
CA LYS A 6 -8.78 -3.60 -25.43
C LYS A 6 -9.06 -5.09 -25.20
N GLY A 7 -9.92 -5.40 -24.22
CA GLY A 7 -10.26 -6.78 -23.84
C GLY A 7 -9.18 -7.52 -23.05
N LEU A 8 -8.03 -6.88 -22.77
CA LEU A 8 -6.99 -7.48 -21.96
C LEU A 8 -7.38 -7.41 -20.48
N ASN A 9 -7.45 -8.57 -19.82
CA ASN A 9 -7.62 -8.70 -18.38
C ASN A 9 -6.84 -9.92 -17.90
N GLN A 10 -5.61 -9.70 -17.44
CA GLN A 10 -4.70 -10.74 -17.00
C GLN A 10 -5.03 -11.10 -15.55
N ALA A 11 -5.20 -12.39 -15.27
CA ALA A 11 -5.47 -12.87 -13.92
C ALA A 11 -4.30 -12.52 -12.96
N PRO A 12 -4.58 -12.19 -11.69
CA PRO A 12 -3.52 -11.93 -10.71
C PRO A 12 -2.53 -13.08 -10.59
N VAL A 13 -1.24 -12.73 -10.49
CA VAL A 13 -0.14 -13.68 -10.34
C VAL A 13 0.41 -13.54 -8.93
N PRO A 14 0.50 -14.59 -8.11
CA PRO A 14 1.07 -14.49 -6.77
C PRO A 14 2.50 -13.93 -6.79
N LEU A 15 2.82 -13.08 -5.81
CA LEU A 15 4.19 -12.66 -5.53
C LEU A 15 5.04 -13.89 -5.22
N LYS A 16 6.27 -13.96 -5.75
CA LYS A 16 7.24 -14.97 -5.34
C LYS A 16 8.36 -14.30 -4.58
N MET A 17 8.62 -14.79 -3.38
CA MET A 17 9.74 -14.35 -2.55
C MET A 17 10.37 -15.56 -1.89
N GLU A 18 11.69 -15.61 -1.91
CA GLU A 18 12.47 -16.64 -1.22
C GLU A 18 13.74 -16.03 -0.63
N ARG A 19 14.06 -16.41 0.61
CA ARG A 19 15.34 -16.05 1.23
C ARG A 19 16.40 -17.03 0.74
N VAL A 20 17.45 -16.50 0.10
CA VAL A 20 18.54 -17.29 -0.50
C VAL A 20 19.86 -17.17 0.24
N GLY A 21 19.93 -16.26 1.20
CA GLY A 21 21.06 -16.10 2.11
C GLY A 21 20.66 -15.40 3.40
N PRO A 22 21.58 -15.28 4.39
CA PRO A 22 21.32 -14.58 5.64
C PRO A 22 20.86 -13.12 5.41
N HIS A 23 21.38 -12.49 4.36
CA HIS A 23 21.12 -11.10 3.98
C HIS A 23 20.77 -10.99 2.49
N ASP A 24 20.16 -12.03 1.89
CA ASP A 24 19.83 -12.05 0.46
C ASP A 24 18.43 -12.62 0.23
N VAL A 25 17.61 -11.91 -0.54
CA VAL A 25 16.23 -12.27 -0.84
C VAL A 25 15.97 -12.13 -2.34
N HIS A 26 15.42 -13.18 -2.95
CA HIS A 26 14.89 -13.11 -4.30
C HIS A 26 13.43 -12.67 -4.28
N ILE A 27 13.06 -11.80 -5.21
CA ILE A 27 11.69 -11.30 -5.38
C ILE A 27 11.35 -11.32 -6.87
N GLU A 28 10.25 -11.96 -7.26
CA GLU A 28 9.74 -11.92 -8.63
C GLU A 28 8.33 -11.32 -8.65
N MET A 29 8.17 -10.24 -9.43
CA MET A 29 6.90 -9.58 -9.69
C MET A 29 6.60 -9.57 -11.18
N THR A 30 5.32 -9.39 -11.51
CA THR A 30 4.88 -9.18 -12.89
C THR A 30 4.41 -7.73 -13.06
N ALA A 31 4.66 -7.12 -14.21
CA ALA A 31 3.86 -5.96 -14.64
C ALA A 31 2.75 -6.48 -15.56
N GLN A 32 1.49 -6.18 -15.24
CA GLN A 32 0.34 -6.74 -15.96
C GLN A 32 -0.89 -5.82 -15.94
N ILE A 33 -1.79 -6.05 -16.88
CA ILE A 33 -3.03 -5.29 -17.05
C ILE A 33 -4.21 -6.09 -16.50
N THR A 34 -4.86 -5.57 -15.46
CA THR A 34 -5.91 -6.28 -14.73
C THR A 34 -7.09 -5.36 -14.46
N ASP A 35 -8.31 -5.83 -14.72
CA ASP A 35 -9.52 -5.09 -14.39
C ASP A 35 -9.78 -5.15 -12.88
N ILE A 36 -9.90 -3.99 -12.25
CA ILE A 36 -10.19 -3.82 -10.81
C ILE A 36 -11.46 -2.99 -10.67
N GLU A 37 -12.40 -3.48 -9.86
CA GLU A 37 -13.57 -2.69 -9.46
C GLU A 37 -13.17 -1.72 -8.35
N ILE A 38 -12.93 -0.46 -8.72
CA ILE A 38 -12.41 0.57 -7.80
C ILE A 38 -13.53 1.28 -7.02
N ASP A 39 -14.75 1.19 -7.52
CA ASP A 39 -15.99 1.65 -6.91
C ASP A 39 -17.13 0.77 -7.47
N LYS A 40 -18.28 0.67 -6.79
CA LYS A 40 -19.35 -0.25 -7.19
C LYS A 40 -19.82 0.04 -8.64
N GLY A 41 -19.68 -0.95 -9.52
CA GLY A 41 -19.99 -0.80 -10.95
C GLY A 41 -18.96 -0.03 -11.77
N LYS A 42 -17.83 0.37 -11.17
CA LYS A 42 -16.74 1.12 -11.81
C LYS A 42 -15.49 0.26 -11.96
N ILE A 43 -15.32 -0.28 -13.17
CA ILE A 43 -14.11 -1.01 -13.54
C ILE A 43 -13.02 -0.04 -14.02
N TYR A 44 -11.82 -0.19 -13.47
CA TYR A 44 -10.59 0.42 -13.95
C TYR A 44 -9.68 -0.67 -14.52
N LYS A 45 -9.22 -0.51 -15.76
CA LYS A 45 -8.26 -1.42 -16.39
C LYS A 45 -6.85 -1.07 -15.91
N ALA A 46 -6.54 -1.45 -14.68
CA ALA A 46 -5.35 -1.01 -13.97
C ALA A 46 -4.07 -1.57 -14.59
N TRP A 47 -3.02 -0.77 -14.51
CA TRP A 47 -1.65 -1.19 -14.74
C TRP A 47 -1.10 -1.57 -13.38
N THR A 48 -0.69 -2.82 -13.22
CA THR A 48 -0.51 -3.39 -11.90
C THR A 48 0.83 -4.09 -11.79
N PHE A 49 1.28 -4.22 -10.55
CA PHE A 49 2.17 -5.31 -10.21
C PHE A 49 1.34 -6.50 -9.74
N ASN A 50 1.54 -7.69 -10.34
CA ASN A 50 0.92 -8.94 -9.91
C ASN A 50 -0.62 -8.97 -9.95
N GLY A 51 -1.25 -8.07 -10.71
CA GLY A 51 -2.71 -7.98 -10.81
C GLY A 51 -3.37 -7.31 -9.61
N GLN A 52 -2.59 -6.59 -8.79
CA GLN A 52 -3.09 -5.82 -7.65
C GLN A 52 -2.73 -4.34 -7.79
N ALA A 53 -3.64 -3.46 -7.38
CA ALA A 53 -3.40 -2.03 -7.25
C ALA A 53 -4.01 -1.52 -5.93
N PRO A 54 -3.20 -1.12 -4.94
CA PRO A 54 -1.73 -1.22 -4.89
C PRO A 54 -1.22 -2.66 -5.05
N GLY A 55 0.02 -2.84 -5.47
CA GLY A 55 0.63 -4.15 -5.68
C GLY A 55 0.81 -4.97 -4.38
N PRO A 56 1.33 -6.20 -4.48
CA PRO A 56 1.49 -7.09 -3.33
C PRO A 56 2.52 -6.54 -2.34
N LEU A 57 2.25 -6.73 -1.05
CA LEU A 57 3.17 -6.31 0.01
C LEU A 57 4.49 -7.08 -0.09
N VAL A 58 5.59 -6.35 0.03
CA VAL A 58 6.93 -6.91 0.18
C VAL A 58 7.40 -6.66 1.61
N VAL A 59 7.93 -7.67 2.28
CA VAL A 59 8.55 -7.52 3.61
C VAL A 59 9.94 -8.15 3.59
N VAL A 60 10.96 -7.35 3.91
CA VAL A 60 12.36 -7.77 4.03
C VAL A 60 12.93 -7.31 5.37
N ASN A 61 14.12 -7.77 5.73
CA ASN A 61 14.83 -7.30 6.92
C ASN A 61 15.82 -6.20 6.55
N GLU A 62 16.07 -5.28 7.49
CA GLU A 62 17.15 -4.31 7.37
C GLU A 62 18.50 -5.01 7.09
N GLY A 63 19.14 -4.57 6.01
CA GLY A 63 20.41 -5.13 5.53
C GLY A 63 20.26 -6.27 4.51
N ASP A 64 19.04 -6.68 4.16
CA ASP A 64 18.84 -7.62 3.04
C ASP A 64 19.22 -6.95 1.71
N THR A 65 19.97 -7.68 0.87
CA THR A 65 20.14 -7.41 -0.55
C THR A 65 19.02 -8.09 -1.33
N ILE A 66 18.29 -7.29 -2.09
CA ILE A 66 17.16 -7.75 -2.90
C ILE A 66 17.69 -8.10 -4.30
N HIS A 67 17.40 -9.30 -4.76
CA HIS A 67 17.57 -9.73 -6.16
C HIS A 67 16.18 -9.75 -6.80
N PHE A 68 15.79 -8.62 -7.38
CA PHE A 68 14.46 -8.38 -7.90
C PHE A 68 14.37 -8.71 -9.38
N THR A 69 13.36 -9.50 -9.77
CA THR A 69 13.02 -9.76 -11.18
C THR A 69 11.63 -9.23 -11.49
N LEU A 70 11.55 -8.37 -12.52
CA LEU A 70 10.28 -7.95 -13.11
C LEU A 70 10.04 -8.71 -14.40
N LYS A 71 8.91 -9.42 -14.49
CA LYS A 71 8.41 -10.00 -15.74
C LYS A 71 7.32 -9.11 -16.33
N ASN A 72 7.63 -8.43 -17.43
CA ASN A 72 6.65 -7.57 -18.09
C ASN A 72 5.70 -8.39 -18.96
N MET A 73 4.45 -8.53 -18.51
CA MET A 73 3.37 -9.21 -19.20
C MET A 73 2.46 -8.25 -19.99
N ASP A 74 2.65 -6.93 -19.88
CA ASP A 74 2.03 -5.97 -20.78
C ASP A 74 2.52 -6.25 -22.22
N THR A 75 1.61 -6.16 -23.18
CA THR A 75 1.86 -6.46 -24.59
C THR A 75 2.33 -5.24 -25.40
N ALA A 76 2.29 -4.04 -24.82
CA ALA A 76 2.51 -2.78 -25.51
C ALA A 76 3.44 -1.82 -24.78
N LEU A 77 3.41 -1.76 -23.45
CA LEU A 77 4.16 -0.77 -22.68
C LEU A 77 5.37 -1.35 -21.96
N PRO A 78 6.52 -0.64 -21.96
CA PRO A 78 7.59 -0.92 -21.01
C PRO A 78 7.14 -0.61 -19.57
N HIS A 79 7.71 -1.34 -18.63
CA HIS A 79 7.49 -1.13 -17.20
C HIS A 79 8.80 -1.34 -16.44
N SER A 80 8.94 -0.71 -15.29
CA SER A 80 10.12 -0.79 -14.44
C SER A 80 9.68 -0.89 -12.98
N MET A 81 10.65 -0.89 -12.07
CA MET A 81 10.43 -0.89 -10.63
C MET A 81 11.42 0.04 -9.96
N ASP A 82 10.91 0.88 -9.07
CA ASP A 82 11.62 1.76 -8.16
C ASP A 82 11.14 1.43 -6.74
N PHE A 83 12.04 0.96 -5.88
CA PHE A 83 11.78 0.75 -4.45
C PHE A 83 12.42 1.90 -3.67
N HIS A 84 11.64 2.67 -2.89
CA HIS A 84 12.22 3.75 -2.08
C HIS A 84 13.09 3.25 -0.93
N ALA A 85 13.01 1.95 -0.60
CA ALA A 85 13.81 1.31 0.45
C ALA A 85 15.30 1.15 0.11
N VAL A 86 15.69 1.28 -1.16
CA VAL A 86 16.98 0.77 -1.65
C VAL A 86 17.92 1.88 -2.10
N HIS A 87 19.22 1.66 -1.96
CA HIS A 87 20.23 2.49 -2.61
C HIS A 87 20.62 1.86 -3.95
N ALA A 88 20.20 2.47 -5.05
CA ALA A 88 20.46 1.99 -6.39
C ALA A 88 20.81 3.15 -7.34
N ALA A 89 21.34 2.86 -8.53
CA ALA A 89 21.53 3.84 -9.58
C ALA A 89 20.30 3.81 -10.52
N PRO A 90 19.36 4.78 -10.46
CA PRO A 90 18.08 4.67 -11.18
C PRO A 90 18.24 4.46 -12.69
N SER A 91 19.25 5.08 -13.30
CA SER A 91 19.58 4.93 -14.72
C SER A 91 20.08 3.55 -15.16
N LYS A 92 20.35 2.65 -14.21
CA LYS A 92 20.84 1.28 -14.45
C LYS A 92 19.92 0.23 -13.85
N ASP A 93 19.46 0.48 -12.63
CA ASP A 93 18.79 -0.51 -11.79
C ASP A 93 17.26 -0.38 -11.81
N PHE A 94 16.73 0.79 -12.17
CA PHE A 94 15.28 1.05 -12.30
C PHE A 94 14.89 1.27 -13.77
N VAL A 95 15.63 0.65 -14.69
CA VAL A 95 15.40 0.79 -16.14
C VAL A 95 14.20 -0.03 -16.61
N ASP A 96 13.68 0.36 -17.77
CA ASP A 96 12.55 -0.30 -18.38
C ASP A 96 12.82 -1.77 -18.76
N VAL A 97 11.88 -2.63 -18.40
CA VAL A 97 11.72 -3.98 -18.93
C VAL A 97 10.68 -3.94 -20.06
N MET A 98 11.11 -4.30 -21.26
CA MET A 98 10.26 -4.26 -22.46
C MET A 98 9.12 -5.30 -22.42
N PRO A 99 8.02 -5.09 -23.19
CA PRO A 99 6.93 -6.06 -23.33
C PRO A 99 7.41 -7.49 -23.61
N GLY A 100 6.90 -8.45 -22.85
CA GLY A 100 7.24 -9.88 -22.97
C GLY A 100 8.68 -10.24 -22.54
N LYS A 101 9.40 -9.33 -21.89
CA LYS A 101 10.75 -9.57 -21.36
C LYS A 101 10.76 -9.65 -19.84
N SER A 102 11.92 -10.03 -19.30
CA SER A 102 12.22 -9.96 -17.88
C SER A 102 13.54 -9.23 -17.66
N GLY A 103 13.63 -8.48 -16.58
CA GLY A 103 14.86 -7.84 -16.12
C GLY A 103 15.10 -8.16 -14.65
N THR A 104 16.35 -8.40 -14.29
CA THR A 104 16.77 -8.69 -12.90
C THR A 104 17.75 -7.61 -12.44
N PHE A 105 17.52 -7.11 -11.22
CA PHE A 105 18.25 -6.00 -10.61
C PHE A 105 18.57 -6.34 -9.17
N THR A 106 19.73 -5.90 -8.68
CA THR A 106 20.20 -6.22 -7.33
C THR A 106 20.58 -4.96 -6.57
N TYR A 107 19.99 -4.76 -5.39
CA TYR A 107 20.23 -3.57 -4.56
C TYR A 107 19.94 -3.81 -3.07
N PRO A 108 20.64 -3.13 -2.15
CA PRO A 108 20.48 -3.31 -0.71
C PRO A 108 19.35 -2.46 -0.11
N ALA A 109 18.59 -3.04 0.82
CA ALA A 109 17.59 -2.38 1.65
C ALA A 109 18.14 -2.15 3.08
N ASN A 110 18.92 -1.08 3.24
CA ASN A 110 19.70 -0.83 4.47
C ASN A 110 18.99 0.04 5.52
N ASN A 111 17.84 0.62 5.19
CA ASN A 111 17.10 1.50 6.10
C ASN A 111 15.80 0.83 6.54
N PRO A 112 15.48 0.79 7.83
CA PRO A 112 14.18 0.31 8.29
C PRO A 112 13.09 1.32 7.95
N GLY A 113 11.89 0.81 7.65
CA GLY A 113 10.75 1.66 7.37
C GLY A 113 9.62 1.05 6.56
N VAL A 114 8.68 1.91 6.18
CA VAL A 114 7.48 1.62 5.38
C VAL A 114 7.55 2.45 4.11
N PHE A 115 8.15 1.89 3.07
CA PHE A 115 8.52 2.61 1.86
C PHE A 115 7.55 2.34 0.72
N MET A 116 7.29 3.35 -0.10
CA MET A 116 6.64 3.15 -1.38
C MET A 116 7.55 2.37 -2.33
N TYR A 117 6.94 1.58 -3.21
CA TYR A 117 7.54 1.19 -4.47
C TYR A 117 6.60 1.53 -5.61
N HIS A 118 7.13 1.79 -6.80
CA HIS A 118 6.33 2.11 -7.97
C HIS A 118 7.04 1.83 -9.29
N CYS A 119 6.31 1.89 -10.40
CA CYS A 119 6.92 1.89 -11.72
C CYS A 119 7.63 3.23 -11.99
N GLY A 120 8.89 3.18 -12.44
CA GLY A 120 9.74 4.33 -12.76
C GLY A 120 9.75 4.74 -14.23
N THR A 121 8.93 4.09 -15.07
CA THR A 121 8.89 4.30 -16.51
C THR A 121 8.25 5.65 -16.83
N LYS A 122 8.83 6.40 -17.78
CA LYS A 122 8.28 7.71 -18.18
C LYS A 122 7.03 7.55 -19.06
N PRO A 123 5.98 8.38 -18.86
CA PRO A 123 5.80 9.35 -17.79
C PRO A 123 5.43 8.68 -16.46
N VAL A 124 6.23 8.87 -15.41
CA VAL A 124 6.07 8.15 -14.12
C VAL A 124 4.67 8.34 -13.53
N LEU A 125 4.15 9.57 -13.57
CA LEU A 125 2.78 9.89 -13.15
C LEU A 125 1.74 9.00 -13.83
N GLN A 126 1.90 8.70 -15.12
CA GLN A 126 0.99 7.84 -15.87
C GLN A 126 0.97 6.42 -15.30
N HIS A 127 2.14 5.87 -14.99
CA HIS A 127 2.25 4.51 -14.49
C HIS A 127 1.73 4.40 -13.06
N ILE A 128 2.06 5.37 -12.19
CA ILE A 128 1.55 5.41 -10.81
C ILE A 128 0.02 5.59 -10.84
N ALA A 129 -0.51 6.59 -11.54
CA ALA A 129 -1.95 6.89 -11.54
C ALA A 129 -2.83 5.77 -12.17
N ASN A 130 -2.25 4.92 -13.01
CA ASN A 130 -2.94 3.73 -13.54
C ASN A 130 -2.86 2.51 -12.59
N GLY A 131 -2.11 2.58 -11.47
CA GLY A 131 -2.12 1.58 -10.40
C GLY A 131 -0.76 0.96 -10.03
N MET A 132 0.34 1.36 -10.68
CA MET A 132 1.66 0.74 -10.47
C MET A 132 2.40 1.31 -9.26
N HIS A 133 1.84 1.07 -8.08
CA HIS A 133 2.37 1.50 -6.78
C HIS A 133 2.12 0.44 -5.71
N GLY A 134 2.89 0.41 -4.64
CA GLY A 134 2.70 -0.47 -3.49
C GLY A 134 3.69 -0.15 -2.37
N VAL A 135 3.79 -1.07 -1.41
CA VAL A 135 4.62 -0.87 -0.20
C VAL A 135 5.62 -2.01 -0.01
N ILE A 136 6.85 -1.64 0.31
CA ILE A 136 7.87 -2.52 0.87
C ILE A 136 8.14 -2.11 2.32
N ILE A 137 8.02 -3.06 3.24
CA ILE A 137 8.40 -2.89 4.64
C ILE A 137 9.80 -3.46 4.83
N VAL A 138 10.71 -2.66 5.38
CA VAL A 138 12.03 -3.11 5.83
C VAL A 138 12.00 -3.17 7.36
N LYS A 139 11.97 -4.38 7.91
CA LYS A 139 11.88 -4.58 9.35
C LYS A 139 13.17 -4.12 10.04
N PRO A 140 13.10 -3.24 11.07
CA PRO A 140 14.27 -2.82 11.82
C PRO A 140 14.96 -3.98 12.51
N LYS A 141 16.28 -4.03 12.41
CA LYS A 141 17.11 -5.08 13.00
C LYS A 141 16.90 -5.23 14.50
N ASN A 142 16.66 -4.11 15.19
CA ASN A 142 16.47 -4.04 16.63
C ASN A 142 15.01 -3.86 17.05
N GLY A 143 14.05 -3.97 16.12
CA GLY A 143 12.63 -3.71 16.39
C GLY A 143 12.31 -2.22 16.60
N TYR A 144 11.07 -1.94 16.99
CA TYR A 144 10.66 -0.66 17.56
C TYR A 144 10.69 -0.76 19.09
N PRO A 145 10.94 0.34 19.83
CA PRO A 145 10.98 0.30 21.29
C PRO A 145 9.65 -0.15 21.92
N THR A 146 8.54 -0.01 21.20
CA THR A 146 7.17 -0.38 21.64
C THR A 146 6.72 -1.78 21.16
N ASP A 147 7.58 -2.59 20.53
CA ASP A 147 7.19 -3.90 19.97
C ASP A 147 6.52 -4.84 20.99
N LYS A 148 6.87 -4.73 22.28
CA LYS A 148 6.30 -5.57 23.35
C LYS A 148 4.89 -5.16 23.77
N GLU A 149 4.43 -3.99 23.33
CA GLU A 149 3.13 -3.43 23.68
C GLU A 149 2.07 -3.70 22.62
N VAL A 150 2.49 -4.07 21.40
CA VAL A 150 1.59 -4.26 20.25
C VAL A 150 0.97 -5.65 20.27
N ASP A 151 -0.37 -5.69 20.25
CA ASP A 151 -1.13 -6.95 20.22
C ASP A 151 -1.42 -7.43 18.79
N ARG A 152 -1.68 -6.47 17.88
CA ARG A 152 -2.11 -6.75 16.50
C ARG A 152 -1.57 -5.73 15.52
N GLU A 153 -1.30 -6.17 14.29
CA GLU A 153 -0.75 -5.30 13.25
C GLU A 153 -1.42 -5.51 11.88
N TYR A 154 -1.58 -4.43 11.12
CA TYR A 154 -2.06 -4.43 9.74
C TYR A 154 -1.25 -3.46 8.86
N VAL A 155 -1.42 -3.55 7.55
CA VAL A 155 -0.89 -2.57 6.59
C VAL A 155 -2.06 -1.83 5.95
N LEU A 156 -1.99 -0.51 5.87
CA LEU A 156 -2.93 0.29 5.09
C LEU A 156 -2.21 1.16 4.08
N ILE A 157 -2.74 1.21 2.88
CA ILE A 157 -2.20 2.00 1.78
C ILE A 157 -3.29 2.92 1.26
N GLN A 158 -3.01 4.23 1.23
CA GLN A 158 -3.85 5.20 0.56
C GLN A 158 -3.35 5.43 -0.87
N ASN A 159 -4.26 5.44 -1.83
CA ASN A 159 -3.98 5.91 -3.19
C ASN A 159 -5.17 6.67 -3.78
N GLU A 160 -4.95 7.29 -4.93
CA GLU A 160 -6.00 7.91 -5.71
C GLU A 160 -6.29 7.19 -7.03
N TRP A 161 -7.53 7.33 -7.51
CA TRP A 161 -7.94 6.97 -8.86
C TRP A 161 -8.51 8.19 -9.58
N TYR A 162 -8.14 8.32 -10.85
CA TYR A 162 -8.50 9.44 -11.73
C TYR A 162 -9.34 8.94 -12.92
N LYS A 163 -9.66 9.82 -13.87
CA LYS A 163 -10.22 9.37 -15.15
C LYS A 163 -9.25 8.41 -15.85
N TYR A 164 -9.79 7.32 -16.39
CA TYR A 164 -8.99 6.22 -16.91
C TYR A 164 -7.95 6.66 -17.95
N ASN A 165 -6.67 6.47 -17.62
CA ASN A 165 -5.52 6.77 -18.47
C ASN A 165 -5.58 8.14 -19.17
N ASP A 166 -6.00 9.18 -18.43
CA ASP A 166 -6.12 10.56 -18.91
C ASP A 166 -5.02 11.43 -18.27
N MET A 167 -3.95 11.68 -19.02
CA MET A 167 -2.81 12.48 -18.53
C MET A 167 -3.18 13.91 -18.14
N ASN A 168 -4.20 14.51 -18.78
CA ASN A 168 -4.62 15.84 -18.41
C ASN A 168 -5.34 15.83 -17.05
N ASP A 169 -6.19 14.82 -16.81
CA ASP A 169 -6.83 14.61 -15.51
C ASP A 169 -5.81 14.25 -14.42
N PHE A 170 -4.79 13.44 -14.74
CA PHE A 170 -3.72 13.11 -13.80
C PHE A 170 -2.89 14.33 -13.36
N GLN A 171 -2.69 15.31 -14.26
CA GLN A 171 -1.88 16.49 -13.99
C GLN A 171 -2.68 17.64 -13.37
N ASN A 172 -3.94 17.81 -13.77
CA ASN A 172 -4.71 19.02 -13.52
C ASN A 172 -6.07 18.75 -12.86
N GLY A 173 -6.50 17.49 -12.81
CA GLY A 173 -7.77 17.08 -12.23
C GLY A 173 -7.68 16.88 -10.73
N VAL A 174 -8.84 16.84 -10.10
CA VAL A 174 -8.99 16.30 -8.74
C VAL A 174 -9.16 14.78 -8.83
N PRO A 175 -8.69 14.00 -7.85
CA PRO A 175 -8.88 12.57 -7.87
C PRO A 175 -10.37 12.24 -7.83
N SER A 176 -10.81 11.35 -8.71
CA SER A 176 -12.21 10.89 -8.77
C SER A 176 -12.55 10.06 -7.54
N TYR A 177 -11.60 9.22 -7.11
CA TYR A 177 -11.68 8.44 -5.88
C TYR A 177 -10.37 8.58 -5.12
N VAL A 178 -10.47 8.56 -3.80
CA VAL A 178 -9.34 8.32 -2.90
C VAL A 178 -9.75 7.13 -2.06
N VAL A 179 -8.86 6.17 -1.85
CA VAL A 179 -9.23 4.85 -1.36
C VAL A 179 -8.19 4.34 -0.38
N PHE A 180 -8.61 3.39 0.46
CA PHE A 180 -7.71 2.57 1.25
C PHE A 180 -7.70 1.14 0.76
N SER A 181 -6.57 0.48 0.92
CA SER A 181 -6.42 -0.96 0.78
C SER A 181 -5.64 -1.51 1.95
N THR A 182 -5.83 -2.80 2.25
CA THR A 182 -5.01 -3.53 3.23
C THR A 182 -4.23 -4.63 2.53
N LYS A 183 -3.02 -4.92 3.00
CA LYS A 183 -2.19 -6.01 2.50
C LYS A 183 -1.81 -6.94 3.63
N ALA A 184 -1.86 -8.24 3.36
CA ALA A 184 -1.67 -9.26 4.39
C ALA A 184 -0.20 -9.31 4.86
N LEU A 185 0.01 -9.17 6.18
CA LEU A 185 1.30 -9.45 6.82
C LEU A 185 1.41 -10.93 7.21
N ARG A 186 0.29 -11.53 7.59
CA ARG A 186 0.19 -12.90 8.10
C ARG A 186 -0.91 -13.67 7.36
N PRO A 187 -0.82 -15.01 7.28
CA PRO A 187 -1.92 -15.82 6.77
C PRO A 187 -3.22 -15.54 7.55
N GLY A 188 -4.31 -15.30 6.82
CA GLY A 188 -5.62 -14.94 7.40
C GLY A 188 -5.91 -13.44 7.39
N ASP A 189 -4.90 -12.59 7.25
CA ASP A 189 -5.13 -11.15 7.08
C ASP A 189 -5.83 -10.86 5.75
N PRO A 190 -6.69 -9.83 5.70
CA PRO A 190 -7.26 -9.36 4.45
C PRO A 190 -6.16 -8.82 3.52
N ASN A 191 -6.32 -9.09 2.22
CA ASN A 191 -5.46 -8.56 1.17
C ASN A 191 -6.33 -8.03 0.02
N THR A 192 -6.48 -6.71 -0.07
CA THR A 192 -7.46 -6.04 -0.92
C THR A 192 -6.79 -5.13 -1.94
N ASN A 193 -7.52 -4.73 -2.98
CA ASN A 193 -7.13 -3.61 -3.83
C ASN A 193 -7.60 -2.29 -3.20
N GLY A 194 -7.18 -1.17 -3.80
CA GLY A 194 -7.66 0.17 -3.45
C GLY A 194 -9.03 0.40 -4.07
N ASP A 195 -10.08 0.26 -3.27
CA ASP A 195 -11.46 0.49 -3.68
C ASP A 195 -12.23 1.26 -2.60
N THR A 196 -13.43 1.74 -2.95
CA THR A 196 -14.25 2.58 -2.06
C THR A 196 -15.03 1.81 -1.00
N PHE A 197 -15.06 0.47 -1.01
CA PHE A 197 -16.12 -0.29 -0.32
C PHE A 197 -15.62 -1.47 0.51
N THR A 198 -14.57 -2.18 0.09
CA THR A 198 -14.17 -3.46 0.67
C THR A 198 -13.87 -3.33 2.16
N LEU A 199 -13.11 -2.32 2.57
CA LEU A 199 -12.77 -2.10 3.98
C LEU A 199 -13.90 -1.46 4.81
N LYS A 200 -15.03 -1.10 4.19
CA LYS A 200 -16.27 -0.73 4.90
C LYS A 200 -17.16 -1.95 5.12
N GLU A 201 -17.29 -2.78 4.08
CA GLU A 201 -18.11 -3.99 4.07
C GLU A 201 -17.44 -5.14 4.86
N LYS A 202 -16.11 -5.20 4.83
CA LYS A 202 -15.28 -6.19 5.49
C LYS A 202 -14.22 -5.45 6.31
N PRO A 203 -14.58 -4.97 7.51
CA PRO A 203 -13.69 -4.20 8.35
C PRO A 203 -12.46 -5.03 8.76
N LEU A 204 -11.36 -4.34 9.08
CA LEU A 204 -10.30 -4.95 9.89
C LEU A 204 -10.87 -5.35 11.26
N LEU A 205 -10.29 -6.34 11.90
CA LEU A 205 -10.79 -6.86 13.18
C LEU A 205 -9.78 -6.62 14.29
N ALA A 206 -10.27 -6.27 15.48
CA ALA A 206 -9.46 -6.15 16.68
C ALA A 206 -10.27 -6.49 17.93
N LYS A 207 -9.58 -6.75 19.04
CA LYS A 207 -10.20 -7.00 20.34
C LYS A 207 -10.17 -5.74 21.21
N VAL A 208 -11.21 -5.57 22.02
CA VAL A 208 -11.26 -4.51 23.05
C VAL A 208 -10.00 -4.56 23.92
N GLY A 209 -9.36 -3.40 24.07
CA GLY A 209 -8.15 -3.21 24.87
C GLY A 209 -6.84 -3.45 24.12
N GLU A 210 -6.87 -3.95 22.87
CA GLU A 210 -5.65 -4.16 22.09
C GLU A 210 -4.99 -2.83 21.72
N LYS A 211 -3.65 -2.81 21.76
CA LYS A 211 -2.83 -1.82 21.05
C LYS A 211 -2.57 -2.33 19.63
N ILE A 212 -3.01 -1.54 18.66
CA ILE A 212 -2.97 -1.83 17.23
C ILE A 212 -1.82 -1.05 16.59
N ARG A 213 -0.99 -1.75 15.81
CA ARG A 213 -0.01 -1.13 14.91
C ARG A 213 -0.52 -1.12 13.48
N LEU A 214 -0.44 0.03 12.81
CA LEU A 214 -0.61 0.11 11.37
C LEU A 214 0.69 0.56 10.71
N TYR A 215 1.17 -0.22 9.74
CA TYR A 215 2.16 0.24 8.77
C TYR A 215 1.39 0.94 7.66
N VAL A 216 1.55 2.26 7.57
CA VAL A 216 0.78 3.09 6.63
C VAL A 216 1.68 3.73 5.60
N ASN A 217 1.20 3.82 4.36
CA ASN A 217 1.84 4.64 3.34
C ASN A 217 0.80 5.32 2.45
N ASN A 218 1.00 6.61 2.17
CA ASN A 218 0.23 7.34 1.18
C ASN A 218 0.99 7.35 -0.14
N VAL A 219 0.66 6.44 -1.07
CA VAL A 219 1.40 6.33 -2.34
C VAL A 219 1.01 7.40 -3.37
N GLY A 220 -0.01 8.21 -3.10
CA GLY A 220 -0.46 9.25 -4.02
C GLY A 220 -1.22 8.69 -5.24
N PRO A 221 -0.99 9.21 -6.46
CA PRO A 221 0.21 9.93 -6.91
C PRO A 221 0.37 11.40 -6.49
N ASN A 222 -0.69 12.13 -6.15
CA ASN A 222 -0.64 13.60 -6.10
C ASN A 222 -0.98 14.20 -4.74
N GLU A 223 -1.85 13.55 -3.98
CA GLU A 223 -2.35 14.11 -2.72
C GLU A 223 -1.41 13.79 -1.55
N VAL A 224 -1.41 14.66 -0.56
CA VAL A 224 -0.98 14.33 0.80
C VAL A 224 -2.11 13.60 1.55
N SER A 225 -1.82 13.00 2.70
CA SER A 225 -2.82 12.37 3.56
C SER A 225 -2.73 12.84 5.01
N SER A 226 -3.86 13.29 5.56
CA SER A 226 -4.01 13.57 6.99
C SER A 226 -4.56 12.34 7.72
N PHE A 227 -3.72 11.30 7.91
CA PHE A 227 -4.14 9.99 8.41
C PHE A 227 -4.61 10.05 9.87
N HIS A 228 -5.83 9.55 10.14
CA HIS A 228 -6.49 9.60 11.43
C HIS A 228 -7.33 8.34 11.68
N VAL A 229 -7.37 7.88 12.94
CA VAL A 229 -8.31 6.85 13.40
C VAL A 229 -9.28 7.49 14.37
N VAL A 230 -10.56 7.51 14.00
CA VAL A 230 -11.62 8.13 14.79
C VAL A 230 -11.82 7.36 16.09
N GLY A 231 -11.96 8.08 17.21
CA GLY A 231 -12.21 7.49 18.52
C GLY A 231 -10.97 7.08 19.30
N THR A 232 -9.77 7.41 18.80
CA THR A 232 -8.49 7.16 19.48
C THR A 232 -7.46 8.26 19.20
N VAL A 233 -6.28 8.13 19.78
CA VAL A 233 -5.08 8.96 19.57
C VAL A 233 -3.93 8.00 19.32
N PHE A 234 -2.98 8.37 18.45
CA PHE A 234 -1.77 7.57 18.28
C PHE A 234 -0.88 7.73 19.50
N ASP A 235 -0.73 6.65 20.26
CA ASP A 235 0.16 6.54 21.42
C ASP A 235 1.60 6.85 20.97
N ASP A 236 2.03 6.19 19.89
CA ASP A 236 3.37 6.28 19.30
C ASP A 236 3.30 6.32 17.77
N VAL A 237 4.15 7.14 17.16
CA VAL A 237 4.27 7.28 15.70
C VAL A 237 5.74 7.29 15.32
N TYR A 238 6.11 6.52 14.31
CA TYR A 238 7.45 6.51 13.72
C TYR A 238 7.36 6.95 12.26
N LEU A 239 7.77 8.17 11.95
CA LEU A 239 7.70 8.70 10.59
C LEU A 239 8.60 7.89 9.64
N ASP A 240 8.05 7.55 8.46
CA ASP A 240 8.57 6.59 7.49
C ASP A 240 8.85 5.19 8.05
N GLY A 241 8.42 4.90 9.29
CA GLY A 241 8.74 3.65 9.99
C GLY A 241 10.19 3.53 10.45
N ASN A 242 10.97 4.61 10.45
CA ASN A 242 12.29 4.57 11.08
C ASN A 242 12.12 4.69 12.61
N PRO A 243 12.62 3.75 13.44
CA PRO A 243 12.45 3.80 14.90
C PRO A 243 12.97 5.08 15.57
N SER A 244 13.86 5.83 14.90
CA SER A 244 14.42 7.09 15.41
C SER A 244 13.45 8.27 15.30
N ASN A 245 12.46 8.20 14.39
CA ASN A 245 11.57 9.31 14.08
C ASN A 245 10.30 9.27 14.96
N HIS A 246 10.50 9.18 16.26
CA HIS A 246 9.45 8.89 17.23
C HIS A 246 8.70 10.16 17.68
N LEU A 247 7.38 10.16 17.48
CA LEU A 247 6.42 11.12 17.99
C LEU A 247 5.42 10.41 18.90
N GLN A 248 4.72 11.16 19.75
CA GLN A 248 3.75 10.61 20.69
C GLN A 248 2.49 11.48 20.77
N GLY A 249 1.36 10.86 21.11
CA GLY A 249 0.10 11.55 21.36
C GLY A 249 -0.46 12.30 20.15
N MET A 250 -0.18 11.82 18.94
CA MET A 250 -0.62 12.46 17.70
C MET A 250 -2.09 12.12 17.43
N GLN A 251 -2.92 13.14 17.23
CA GLN A 251 -4.31 12.90 16.79
C GLN A 251 -4.36 12.44 15.32
N THR A 252 -3.48 13.02 14.48
CA THR A 252 -3.48 12.85 13.02
C THR A 252 -2.04 12.93 12.54
N VAL A 253 -1.64 12.04 11.64
CA VAL A 253 -0.30 12.01 11.05
C VAL A 253 -0.36 12.54 9.63
N MET A 254 0.43 13.58 9.34
CA MET A 254 0.58 14.10 7.98
C MET A 254 1.55 13.19 7.21
N LEU A 255 1.10 12.66 6.08
CA LEU A 255 1.90 11.88 5.16
C LEU A 255 2.04 12.65 3.83
N PRO A 256 3.26 12.94 3.34
CA PRO A 256 3.44 13.40 1.98
C PRO A 256 3.01 12.33 0.97
N ALA A 257 2.96 12.66 -0.32
CA ALA A 257 2.93 11.62 -1.36
C ALA A 257 4.21 10.76 -1.23
N SER A 258 4.07 9.44 -1.32
CA SER A 258 5.02 8.38 -0.93
C SER A 258 5.33 8.23 0.57
N GLY A 259 4.80 9.10 1.42
CA GLY A 259 5.13 9.15 2.84
C GLY A 259 4.61 7.95 3.63
N GLY A 260 5.48 7.36 4.45
CA GLY A 260 5.16 6.24 5.31
C GLY A 260 5.05 6.63 6.78
N ALA A 261 4.45 5.76 7.58
CA ALA A 261 4.60 5.77 9.02
C ALA A 261 4.32 4.38 9.61
N VAL A 262 4.87 4.13 10.79
CA VAL A 262 4.29 3.17 11.74
C VAL A 262 3.53 3.96 12.78
N VAL A 263 2.25 3.63 12.97
CA VAL A 263 1.40 4.30 13.97
C VAL A 263 0.79 3.27 14.89
N GLU A 264 0.72 3.60 16.18
CA GLU A 264 0.23 2.72 17.23
C GLU A 264 -0.84 3.42 18.05
N PHE A 265 -1.94 2.73 18.34
CA PHE A 265 -3.06 3.27 19.12
C PHE A 265 -3.81 2.17 19.84
N THR A 266 -4.45 2.52 20.95
CA THR A 266 -5.26 1.59 21.74
C THR A 266 -6.76 1.76 21.46
N VAL A 267 -7.50 0.65 21.34
CA VAL A 267 -8.97 0.64 21.17
C VAL A 267 -9.68 0.23 22.46
N THR A 268 -10.22 1.20 23.19
CA THR A 268 -10.62 1.00 24.59
C THR A 268 -12.04 0.49 24.81
N ARG A 269 -12.89 0.54 23.78
CA ARG A 269 -14.31 0.13 23.85
C ARG A 269 -14.73 -0.66 22.62
N PRO A 270 -15.70 -1.57 22.73
CA PRO A 270 -16.27 -2.23 21.56
C PRO A 270 -16.95 -1.20 20.65
N GLY A 271 -16.89 -1.43 19.34
CA GLY A 271 -17.46 -0.53 18.34
C GLY A 271 -16.75 -0.62 16.99
N THR A 272 -17.22 0.15 16.01
CA THR A 272 -16.56 0.30 14.72
C THR A 272 -15.85 1.66 14.66
N TYR A 273 -14.56 1.65 14.33
CA TYR A 273 -13.67 2.81 14.34
C TYR A 273 -13.32 3.16 12.88
N PRO A 274 -13.86 4.27 12.33
CA PRO A 274 -13.44 4.76 11.03
C PRO A 274 -11.96 5.12 10.98
N ILE A 275 -11.27 4.70 9.93
CA ILE A 275 -9.90 5.08 9.59
C ILE A 275 -9.98 5.96 8.34
N VAL A 276 -9.47 7.18 8.42
CA VAL A 276 -9.69 8.22 7.40
C VAL A 276 -8.40 8.94 7.03
N THR A 277 -8.38 9.55 5.85
CA THR A 277 -7.70 10.84 5.71
C THR A 277 -8.67 11.94 6.14
N HIS A 278 -8.24 12.82 7.04
CA HIS A 278 -9.08 13.90 7.56
C HIS A 278 -9.22 15.08 6.56
N GLN A 279 -8.64 14.96 5.36
CA GLN A 279 -9.05 15.75 4.20
C GLN A 279 -10.41 15.20 3.71
N PHE A 280 -11.50 15.72 4.27
CA PHE A 280 -12.83 15.10 4.12
C PHE A 280 -13.39 15.10 2.70
N ASN A 281 -12.91 15.98 1.82
CA ASN A 281 -13.18 15.86 0.39
C ASN A 281 -12.70 14.50 -0.16
N ASN A 282 -11.54 14.00 0.29
CA ASN A 282 -10.98 12.71 -0.09
C ASN A 282 -11.67 11.55 0.66
N ALA A 283 -11.99 11.72 1.95
CA ALA A 283 -12.77 10.73 2.70
C ALA A 283 -14.13 10.46 2.03
N GLN A 284 -14.86 11.51 1.64
CA GLN A 284 -16.15 11.40 0.96
C GLN A 284 -16.05 10.69 -0.39
N LYS A 285 -14.91 10.77 -1.07
CA LYS A 285 -14.62 10.09 -2.35
C LYS A 285 -14.16 8.64 -2.17
N GLY A 286 -14.15 8.12 -0.95
CA GLY A 286 -13.92 6.70 -0.68
C GLY A 286 -12.93 6.40 0.45
N ALA A 287 -12.10 7.35 0.87
CA ALA A 287 -10.96 7.13 1.75
C ALA A 287 -11.36 7.02 3.24
N VAL A 288 -12.20 6.02 3.50
CA VAL A 288 -12.66 5.58 4.82
C VAL A 288 -12.60 4.06 4.84
N ALA A 289 -11.77 3.52 5.72
CA ALA A 289 -11.77 2.10 6.09
C ALA A 289 -12.41 1.95 7.47
N MET A 290 -12.76 0.72 7.86
CA MET A 290 -13.35 0.43 9.16
C MET A 290 -12.49 -0.58 9.93
N LEU A 291 -12.31 -0.33 11.22
CA LEU A 291 -11.78 -1.28 12.20
C LEU A 291 -12.90 -1.65 13.16
N LYS A 292 -13.35 -2.91 13.14
CA LYS A 292 -14.39 -3.43 14.03
C LYS A 292 -13.72 -4.06 15.24
N VAL A 293 -14.04 -3.50 16.42
CA VAL A 293 -13.48 -3.90 17.71
C VAL A 293 -14.56 -4.63 18.49
N THR A 294 -14.32 -5.91 18.79
CA THR A 294 -15.25 -6.77 19.53
C THR A 294 -14.60 -7.30 20.80
N GLU A 295 -15.38 -7.87 21.72
CA GLU A 295 -14.84 -8.47 22.96
C GLU A 295 -13.94 -9.69 22.68
N THR A 296 -14.11 -10.34 21.53
CA THR A 296 -13.36 -11.55 21.16
C THR A 296 -12.22 -11.29 20.18
N GLY A 297 -12.28 -10.20 19.41
CA GLY A 297 -11.36 -9.95 18.30
C GLY A 297 -11.80 -10.54 16.96
N GLU A 298 -12.96 -11.22 16.94
CA GLU A 298 -13.56 -11.83 15.76
C GLU A 298 -14.82 -11.06 15.35
N ASP A 299 -15.27 -11.27 14.11
CA ASP A 299 -16.54 -10.71 13.64
C ASP A 299 -17.72 -11.38 14.39
N ASP A 300 -18.58 -10.55 15.00
CA ASP A 300 -19.76 -10.98 15.75
C ASP A 300 -21.07 -10.88 14.92
N GLY A 301 -20.97 -10.52 13.64
CA GLY A 301 -22.11 -10.37 12.74
C GLY A 301 -22.95 -9.11 12.97
N SER A 302 -22.60 -8.25 13.93
CA SER A 302 -23.23 -6.94 14.08
C SER A 302 -22.92 -6.04 12.89
N GLU A 303 -23.88 -5.21 12.48
CA GLU A 303 -23.69 -4.27 11.39
C GLU A 303 -22.57 -3.26 11.73
N THR A 304 -21.73 -2.96 10.75
CA THR A 304 -20.80 -1.83 10.83
C THR A 304 -21.60 -0.54 10.78
N SER A 305 -21.88 0.04 11.96
CA SER A 305 -22.55 1.34 12.03
C SER A 305 -21.62 2.42 11.45
N GLY A 306 -22.04 3.04 10.35
CA GLY A 306 -21.34 4.15 9.73
C GLY A 306 -21.70 5.48 10.40
N HIS A 307 -20.69 6.30 10.71
CA HIS A 307 -20.86 7.73 10.94
C HIS A 307 -20.78 8.49 9.62
#